data_AF-A0A934IWY1-F1
#
_entry.id   AF-A0A934IWY1-F1
#
_cell.length_a   1.000
_cell.length_b   1.000
_cell.length_c   1.000
_cell.angle_alpha   90.00
_cell.angle_beta   90.00
_cell.angle_gamma   90.00
#
_symmetry.space_group_name_H-M   'P 1'
#
loop_
_entity.id
_entity.type
_entity.pdbx_description
1 polymer ?
#
loop_
_entity_poly.entity_id
_entity_poly.type
_entity_poly.pdbx_seq_one_letter_code
_entity_poly.pdbx_strand_id
1 'polypeptide(L)'
;MEKITKAFLQACLEAGATHKDIAAITGLGRGQVYELLRHHGLSRGRRGGPRKLPPVAEIVVRLEAGEHPKTIAAAHGVTTTAVYRACERAGIEVRDHFRFPRERGAHRKLPVVREIVRRIEAGEHPRDIAAEAGVTASAVHTALQREGLTARAIREGRHLERSRRKGRFGFPDYVFGLKPGHGLGGAK
;
A
#
# COMPACT_ATOMS: atom_id res chain seq x y z
N MET A 1 -43.28 33.28 5.96
CA MET A 1 -42.07 32.53 6.34
C MET A 1 -41.52 33.18 7.60
N GLU A 2 -41.61 32.51 8.74
CA GLU A 2 -41.01 32.99 9.99
C GLU A 2 -39.50 33.15 9.79
N LYS A 3 -38.97 34.30 10.18
CA LYS A 3 -37.53 34.57 10.08
C LYS A 3 -36.83 33.69 11.11
N ILE A 4 -36.05 32.72 10.65
CA ILE A 4 -35.19 31.91 11.53
C ILE A 4 -34.24 32.86 12.25
N THR A 5 -34.41 32.98 13.57
CA THR A 5 -33.65 33.94 14.38
C THR A 5 -32.35 33.32 14.87
N LYS A 6 -31.38 34.19 15.18
CA LYS A 6 -30.13 33.78 15.85
C LYS A 6 -30.40 33.02 17.16
N ALA A 7 -31.40 33.47 17.93
CA ALA A 7 -31.77 32.86 19.21
C ALA A 7 -32.24 31.40 19.04
N PHE A 8 -33.04 31.13 18.02
CA PHE A 8 -33.48 29.77 17.68
C PHE A 8 -32.30 28.86 17.34
N LEU A 9 -31.40 29.32 16.46
CA LEU A 9 -30.22 28.54 16.05
C LEU A 9 -29.28 28.27 17.22
N GLN A 10 -29.12 29.24 18.12
CA GLN A 10 -28.30 29.12 19.31
C GLN A 10 -28.88 28.10 20.30
N ALA A 11 -30.19 28.17 20.58
CA ALA A 11 -30.87 27.20 21.43
C ALA A 11 -30.75 25.76 20.90
N CYS A 12 -30.84 25.57 19.58
CA CYS A 12 -30.62 24.26 18.97
C CYS A 12 -29.18 23.75 19.18
N LEU A 13 -28.18 24.62 19.02
CA LEU A 13 -26.77 24.24 19.21
C LEU A 13 -26.43 23.95 20.68
N GLU A 14 -27.03 24.69 21.62
CA GLU A 14 -26.90 24.47 23.07
C GLU A 14 -27.57 23.17 23.50
N ALA A 15 -28.71 22.82 22.90
CA ALA A 15 -29.36 21.51 23.05
C ALA A 15 -28.58 20.35 22.38
N GLY A 16 -27.44 20.62 21.75
CA GLY A 16 -26.59 19.62 21.11
C GLY A 16 -27.07 19.16 19.73
N ALA A 17 -28.07 19.81 19.14
CA ALA A 17 -28.58 19.46 17.82
C ALA A 17 -27.48 19.57 16.75
N THR A 18 -27.43 18.58 15.86
CA THR A 18 -26.49 18.62 14.74
C THR A 18 -27.03 19.50 13.63
N HIS A 19 -26.17 19.93 12.69
CA HIS A 19 -26.62 20.69 11.52
C HIS A 19 -27.66 19.95 10.67
N LYS A 20 -27.69 18.60 10.74
CA LYS A 20 -28.70 17.77 10.09
C LYS A 20 -30.07 17.93 10.76
N ASP A 21 -30.08 17.98 12.10
CA ASP A 21 -31.31 18.10 12.88
C ASP A 21 -31.91 19.51 12.72
N ILE A 22 -31.07 20.54 12.72
CA ILE A 22 -31.48 21.92 12.44
C ILE A 22 -32.07 22.05 11.03
N ALA A 23 -31.47 21.39 10.04
CA ALA A 23 -31.99 21.33 8.67
C ALA A 23 -33.37 20.64 8.60
N ALA A 24 -33.56 19.55 9.36
CA ALA A 24 -34.84 18.85 9.42
C ALA A 24 -35.94 19.67 10.09
N ILE A 25 -35.61 20.43 11.15
CA ILE A 25 -36.58 21.25 11.89
C ILE A 25 -36.96 22.51 11.10
N THR A 26 -35.99 23.12 10.40
CA THR A 26 -36.21 24.38 9.66
C THR A 26 -36.67 24.17 8.23
N GLY A 27 -36.62 22.93 7.71
CA GLY A 27 -36.88 22.62 6.30
C GLY A 27 -35.83 23.17 5.33
N LEU A 28 -34.71 23.70 5.84
CA LEU A 28 -33.64 24.27 5.02
C LEU A 28 -32.65 23.22 4.53
N GLY A 29 -32.03 23.50 3.39
CA GLY A 29 -30.88 22.72 2.92
C GLY A 29 -29.69 22.87 3.87
N ARG A 30 -28.91 21.79 4.05
CA ARG A 30 -27.72 21.80 4.93
C ARG A 30 -26.76 22.96 4.63
N GLY A 31 -26.58 23.32 3.36
CA GLY A 31 -25.75 24.46 2.95
C GLY A 31 -26.28 25.80 3.45
N GLN A 32 -27.60 26.01 3.40
CA GLN A 32 -28.25 27.24 3.90
C GLN A 32 -28.14 27.34 5.42
N VAL A 33 -28.25 26.21 6.14
CA VAL A 33 -28.00 26.17 7.59
C VAL A 33 -26.55 26.56 7.91
N TYR A 34 -25.57 26.08 7.13
CA TYR A 34 -24.16 26.48 7.29
C TYR A 34 -23.96 27.99 7.07
N GLU A 35 -24.57 28.56 6.03
CA GLU A 35 -24.49 29.99 5.74
C GLU A 35 -25.15 30.83 6.83
N LEU A 36 -26.31 30.42 7.33
CA LEU A 36 -27.00 31.10 8.43
C LEU A 36 -26.19 31.05 9.73
N LEU A 37 -25.64 29.89 10.09
CA LEU A 37 -24.79 29.75 11.26
C LEU A 37 -23.51 30.60 11.14
N ARG A 38 -22.92 30.67 9.94
CA ARG A 38 -21.76 31.52 9.67
C ARG A 38 -22.12 33.01 9.73
N HIS A 39 -23.24 33.41 9.12
CA HIS A 39 -23.75 34.77 9.10
C HIS A 39 -24.03 35.28 10.51
N HIS A 40 -24.53 34.41 11.40
CA HIS A 40 -24.78 34.74 12.81
C HIS A 40 -23.59 34.52 13.76
N GLY A 41 -22.42 34.11 13.24
CA GLY A 41 -21.21 33.87 14.03
C GLY A 41 -21.25 32.63 14.94
N LEU A 42 -22.23 31.75 14.74
CA LEU A 42 -22.46 30.53 15.53
C LEU A 42 -21.72 29.30 14.95
N SER A 43 -21.05 29.47 13.81
CA SER A 43 -20.21 28.41 13.24
C SER A 43 -19.09 28.05 14.21
N ARG A 44 -19.08 26.82 14.71
CA ARG A 44 -17.91 26.24 15.39
C ARG A 44 -16.76 26.34 14.39
N GLY A 45 -15.85 27.29 14.61
CA GLY A 45 -14.64 27.43 13.80
C GLY A 45 -13.94 26.08 13.68
N ARG A 46 -13.20 25.87 12.57
CA ARG A 46 -12.43 24.63 12.34
C ARG A 46 -11.77 24.20 13.66
N ARG A 47 -12.21 23.06 14.22
CA ARG A 47 -11.58 22.43 15.38
C ARG A 47 -10.15 22.07 14.99
N GLY A 48 -9.23 22.97 15.30
CA GLY A 48 -7.84 22.86 14.90
C GLY A 48 -7.17 24.19 15.11
N GLY A 49 -6.91 24.53 16.37
CA GLY A 49 -5.97 25.59 16.68
C GLY A 49 -4.62 25.33 15.98
N PRO A 50 -3.79 26.35 15.75
CA PRO A 50 -2.49 26.18 15.12
C PRO A 50 -1.65 25.24 15.99
N ARG A 51 -1.53 23.97 15.57
CA ARG A 51 -0.56 23.05 16.16
C ARG A 51 0.81 23.64 15.80
N LYS A 52 1.54 24.10 16.82
CA LYS A 52 2.88 24.66 16.66
C LYS A 52 3.78 23.54 16.15
N LEU A 53 3.90 23.47 14.84
CA LEU A 53 4.90 22.66 14.20
C LEU A 53 6.27 23.23 14.62
N PRO A 54 7.25 22.38 14.96
CA PRO A 54 8.61 22.87 15.19
C PRO A 54 9.10 23.66 13.96
N PRO A 55 10.00 24.65 14.17
CA PRO A 55 10.68 25.31 13.06
C PRO A 55 11.27 24.27 12.11
N VAL A 56 11.17 24.52 10.81
CA VAL A 56 11.67 23.60 9.78
C VAL A 56 13.14 23.25 10.03
N ALA A 57 13.97 24.21 10.44
CA ALA A 57 15.38 23.99 10.75
C ALA A 57 15.60 22.88 11.80
N GLU A 58 14.76 22.81 12.84
CA GLU A 58 14.85 21.77 13.86
C GLU A 58 14.45 20.40 13.30
N ILE A 59 13.43 20.35 12.43
CA ILE A 59 13.04 19.12 11.74
C ILE A 59 14.21 18.61 10.88
N VAL A 60 14.89 19.50 10.16
CA VAL A 60 16.02 19.15 9.30
C VAL A 60 17.17 18.55 10.08
N VAL A 61 17.61 19.22 11.16
CA VAL A 61 18.71 18.73 12.02
C VAL A 61 18.40 17.32 12.54
N ARG A 62 17.16 17.06 12.93
CA ARG A 62 16.75 15.73 13.44
C ARG A 62 16.64 14.68 12.35
N LEU A 63 16.19 15.06 11.15
CA LEU A 63 16.18 14.18 9.97
C LEU A 63 17.60 13.83 9.52
N GLU A 64 18.51 14.79 9.52
CA GLU A 64 19.95 14.60 9.23
C GLU A 64 20.62 13.71 10.29
N ALA A 65 20.21 13.82 11.55
CA ALA A 65 20.61 12.91 12.63
C ALA A 65 20.00 11.50 12.50
N GLY A 66 19.15 11.25 11.50
CA GLY A 66 18.53 9.95 11.23
C GLY A 66 17.28 9.65 12.07
N GLU A 67 16.72 10.63 12.78
CA GLU A 67 15.46 10.44 13.51
C GLU A 67 14.28 10.27 12.57
N HIS A 68 13.45 9.25 12.80
CA HIS A 68 12.27 8.99 11.97
C HIS A 68 11.20 10.11 12.10
N PRO A 69 10.47 10.50 11.04
CA PRO A 69 9.52 11.62 11.10
C PRO A 69 8.36 11.35 12.05
N LYS A 70 8.06 10.07 12.30
CA LYS A 70 7.09 9.64 13.33
C LYS A 70 7.54 10.00 14.75
N THR A 71 8.84 9.88 15.03
CA THR A 71 9.43 10.21 16.33
C THR A 71 9.41 11.71 16.55
N ILE A 72 9.81 12.48 15.53
CA ILE A 72 9.72 13.94 15.52
C ILE A 72 8.26 14.37 15.72
N ALA A 73 7.32 13.75 14.98
CA ALA A 73 5.90 14.06 15.12
C ALA A 73 5.36 13.81 16.53
N ALA A 74 5.74 12.68 17.14
CA ALA A 74 5.35 12.32 18.51
C ALA A 74 5.93 13.31 19.53
N ALA A 75 7.19 13.72 19.40
CA ALA A 75 7.84 14.65 20.30
C ALA A 75 7.15 16.03 20.35
N HIS A 76 6.54 16.46 19.24
CA HIS A 76 5.88 17.76 19.14
C HIS A 76 4.35 17.68 19.14
N GLY A 77 3.76 16.51 19.38
CA GLY A 77 2.31 16.32 19.39
C GLY A 77 1.62 16.64 18.05
N VAL A 78 2.36 16.50 16.94
CA VAL A 78 1.86 16.73 15.58
C VAL A 78 1.66 15.42 14.84
N THR A 79 0.95 15.47 13.72
CA THR A 79 0.81 14.29 12.87
C THR A 79 2.06 14.14 11.99
N THR A 80 2.42 12.90 11.65
CA THR A 80 3.53 12.63 10.72
C THR A 80 3.32 13.34 9.38
N THR A 81 2.07 13.44 8.91
CA THR A 81 1.71 14.21 7.69
C THR A 81 2.05 15.69 7.80
N ALA A 82 1.95 16.29 8.98
CA ALA A 82 2.30 17.69 9.18
C ALA A 82 3.81 17.92 9.04
N VAL A 83 4.62 16.96 9.50
CA VAL A 83 6.09 16.97 9.34
C VAL A 83 6.46 16.82 7.86
N TYR A 84 5.86 15.86 7.13
CA TYR A 84 6.09 15.71 5.69
C TYR A 84 5.75 16.98 4.91
N ARG A 85 4.58 17.59 5.16
CA ARG A 85 4.17 18.85 4.51
C ARG A 85 5.04 20.04 4.86
N ALA A 86 5.75 20.00 5.99
CA ALA A 86 6.69 21.05 6.36
C ALA A 86 7.99 20.92 5.59
N CYS A 87 8.47 19.68 5.45
CA CYS A 87 9.64 19.36 4.65
C CYS A 87 9.39 19.66 3.17
N GLU A 88 8.22 19.28 2.63
CA GLU A 88 7.83 19.63 1.25
C GLU A 88 7.79 21.15 1.03
N ARG A 89 7.21 21.91 1.97
CA ARG A 89 7.20 23.39 1.89
C ARG A 89 8.59 24.01 1.97
N ALA A 90 9.55 23.29 2.54
CA ALA A 90 10.94 23.69 2.62
C ALA A 90 11.79 23.14 1.46
N GLY A 91 11.21 22.38 0.53
CA GLY A 91 11.92 21.78 -0.60
C GLY A 91 12.76 20.54 -0.23
N ILE A 92 12.45 19.87 0.88
CA ILE A 92 13.23 18.75 1.41
C ILE A 92 12.51 17.44 1.10
N GLU A 93 13.14 16.61 0.26
CA GLU A 93 12.62 15.28 -0.08
C GLU A 93 12.92 14.27 1.04
N VAL A 94 11.98 14.14 1.97
CA VAL A 94 12.07 13.18 3.10
C VAL A 94 12.16 11.71 2.62
N ARG A 95 11.79 11.44 1.36
CA ARG A 95 11.78 10.09 0.76
C ARG A 95 13.18 9.49 0.65
N ASP A 96 14.21 10.32 0.52
CA ASP A 96 15.59 9.88 0.39
C ASP A 96 16.27 9.63 1.74
N HIS A 97 15.92 10.39 2.78
CA HIS A 97 16.50 10.23 4.12
C HIS A 97 16.14 8.92 4.83
N PHE A 98 15.07 8.23 4.41
CA PHE A 98 14.65 6.92 4.96
C PHE A 98 14.75 5.77 3.98
N ARG A 99 15.52 5.92 2.89
CA ARG A 99 16.13 4.73 2.28
C ARG A 99 17.18 4.21 3.27
N PHE A 100 16.71 3.45 4.26
CA PHE A 100 17.59 2.51 4.94
C PHE A 100 18.39 1.80 3.84
N PRO A 101 19.73 1.71 3.95
CA PRO A 101 20.40 0.61 3.33
C PRO A 101 19.71 -0.60 3.93
N ARG A 102 18.76 -1.20 3.20
CA ARG A 102 18.43 -2.59 3.47
C ARG A 102 19.79 -3.23 3.36
N GLU A 103 20.34 -3.70 4.48
CA GLU A 103 21.29 -4.80 4.45
C GLU A 103 20.57 -5.85 3.62
N ARG A 104 20.81 -5.80 2.30
CA ARG A 104 20.38 -6.82 1.37
C ARG A 104 21.26 -7.97 1.81
N GLY A 105 20.78 -8.72 2.81
CA GLY A 105 21.40 -9.95 3.24
C GLY A 105 21.81 -10.67 1.97
N ALA A 106 23.11 -11.00 1.90
CA ALA A 106 23.83 -11.42 0.71
C ALA A 106 22.89 -12.05 -0.31
N HIS A 107 22.76 -11.47 -1.51
CA HIS A 107 21.82 -11.91 -2.54
C HIS A 107 21.78 -13.44 -2.65
N ARG A 108 20.85 -14.07 -1.92
CA ARG A 108 20.73 -15.53 -1.89
C ARG A 108 20.20 -15.92 -3.25
N LYS A 109 21.03 -16.61 -4.01
CA LYS A 109 20.72 -16.96 -5.39
C LYS A 109 19.60 -17.98 -5.35
N LEU A 110 18.43 -17.56 -5.82
CA LEU A 110 17.36 -18.50 -6.12
C LEU A 110 17.89 -19.48 -7.18
N PRO A 111 17.62 -20.79 -7.07
CA PRO A 111 17.89 -21.72 -8.16
C PRO A 111 17.21 -21.23 -9.45
N VAL A 112 17.80 -21.58 -10.59
CA VAL A 112 17.27 -21.18 -11.90
C VAL A 112 15.82 -21.65 -12.01
N VAL A 113 14.91 -20.84 -12.56
CA VAL A 113 13.47 -21.16 -12.59
C VAL A 113 13.18 -22.56 -13.16
N ARG A 114 13.99 -23.03 -14.12
CA ARG A 114 13.91 -24.39 -14.67
C ARG A 114 14.03 -25.49 -13.60
N GLU A 115 14.93 -25.33 -12.64
CA GLU A 115 15.14 -26.28 -11.55
C GLU A 115 13.98 -26.27 -10.56
N ILE A 116 13.44 -25.07 -10.26
CA ILE A 116 12.23 -24.91 -9.45
C ILE A 116 11.05 -25.64 -10.07
N VAL A 117 10.85 -25.50 -11.39
CA VAL A 117 9.79 -26.21 -12.13
C VAL A 117 9.97 -27.71 -12.00
N ARG A 118 11.17 -28.24 -12.29
CA ARG A 118 11.46 -29.68 -12.23
C ARG A 118 11.20 -30.27 -10.84
N ARG A 119 11.55 -29.54 -9.77
CA ARG A 119 11.29 -29.95 -8.39
C ARG A 119 9.81 -29.96 -8.04
N ILE A 120 9.05 -28.97 -8.49
CA ILE A 120 7.59 -28.93 -8.30
C ILE A 120 6.90 -30.06 -9.10
N GLU A 121 7.39 -30.39 -10.29
CA GLU A 121 6.93 -31.54 -11.08
C GLU A 121 7.23 -32.87 -10.37
N ALA A 122 8.39 -32.98 -9.71
CA ALA A 122 8.74 -34.12 -8.86
C ALA A 122 7.92 -34.21 -7.56
N GLY A 123 7.04 -33.23 -7.30
CA GLY A 123 6.13 -33.21 -6.16
C GLY A 123 6.63 -32.43 -4.94
N GLU A 124 7.81 -31.79 -5.02
CA GLU A 124 8.33 -30.97 -3.92
C GLU A 124 7.45 -29.73 -3.69
N HIS A 125 7.28 -29.35 -2.42
CA HIS A 125 6.50 -28.17 -2.08
C HIS A 125 7.36 -26.90 -2.28
N PRO A 126 6.82 -25.79 -2.82
CA PRO A 126 7.55 -24.53 -2.97
C PRO A 126 8.15 -23.95 -1.68
N ARG A 127 7.69 -24.43 -0.51
CA ARG A 127 8.23 -24.07 0.80
C ARG A 127 9.55 -24.77 1.07
N ASP A 128 9.69 -26.02 0.66
CA ASP A 128 10.89 -26.83 0.88
C ASP A 128 12.01 -26.33 -0.04
N ILE A 129 11.66 -26.06 -1.30
CA ILE A 129 12.56 -25.42 -2.29
C ILE A 129 13.04 -24.06 -1.77
N ALA A 130 12.15 -23.28 -1.14
CA ALA A 130 12.51 -21.98 -0.57
C ALA A 130 13.43 -22.11 0.65
N ALA A 131 13.16 -23.07 1.54
CA ALA A 131 13.96 -23.33 2.72
C ALA A 131 15.39 -23.75 2.35
N GLU A 132 15.55 -24.65 1.37
CA GLU A 132 16.86 -25.09 0.89
C GLU A 132 17.63 -23.97 0.18
N ALA A 133 16.94 -23.16 -0.63
CA ALA A 133 17.54 -21.99 -1.26
C ALA A 133 17.75 -20.80 -0.29
N GLY A 134 17.34 -20.94 0.98
CA GLY A 134 17.44 -19.88 2.00
C GLY A 134 16.63 -18.63 1.68
N VAL A 135 15.58 -18.73 0.86
CA VAL A 135 14.69 -17.63 0.46
C VAL A 135 13.29 -17.78 1.06
N THR A 136 12.44 -16.77 0.87
CA THR A 136 11.02 -16.89 1.22
C THR A 136 10.24 -17.64 0.13
N ALA A 137 9.19 -18.35 0.51
CA ALA A 137 8.28 -18.98 -0.46
C ALA A 137 7.67 -17.95 -1.44
N SER A 138 7.47 -16.71 -0.99
CA SER A 138 7.04 -15.61 -1.86
C SER A 138 8.04 -15.32 -2.98
N ALA A 139 9.35 -15.42 -2.73
CA ALA A 139 10.37 -15.23 -3.75
C ALA A 139 10.29 -16.31 -4.85
N VAL A 140 10.03 -17.56 -4.47
CA VAL A 140 9.78 -18.67 -5.41
C VAL A 140 8.54 -18.38 -6.25
N HIS A 141 7.43 -17.98 -5.61
CA HIS A 141 6.20 -17.63 -6.34
C HIS A 141 6.38 -16.44 -7.29
N THR A 142 7.11 -15.40 -6.87
CA THR A 142 7.43 -14.25 -7.73
C THR A 142 8.30 -14.64 -8.91
N ALA A 143 9.28 -15.52 -8.71
CA ALA A 143 10.12 -16.02 -9.80
C ALA A 143 9.29 -16.81 -10.83
N LEU A 144 8.38 -17.68 -10.36
CA LEU A 144 7.45 -18.39 -11.24
C LEU A 144 6.51 -17.43 -11.98
N GLN A 145 5.95 -16.44 -11.29
CA GLN A 145 5.04 -15.46 -11.88
C GLN A 145 5.70 -14.59 -12.95
N ARG A 146 6.99 -14.24 -12.79
CA ARG A 146 7.75 -13.51 -13.82
C ARG A 146 7.85 -14.28 -15.13
N GLU A 147 7.87 -15.61 -15.06
CA GLU A 147 7.84 -16.51 -16.22
C GLU A 147 6.40 -16.91 -16.62
N GLY A 148 5.37 -16.29 -16.04
CA GLY A 148 3.96 -16.60 -16.32
C GLY A 148 3.46 -17.94 -15.76
N LEU A 149 4.22 -18.55 -14.86
CA LEU A 149 3.96 -19.84 -14.25
C LEU A 149 3.34 -19.70 -12.86
N THR A 150 2.59 -20.73 -12.44
CA THR A 150 2.14 -20.88 -11.07
C THR A 150 2.47 -22.28 -10.58
N ALA A 151 2.83 -22.43 -9.30
CA ALA A 151 3.14 -23.73 -8.71
C ALA A 151 1.97 -24.74 -8.88
N ARG A 152 0.73 -24.23 -8.86
CA ARG A 152 -0.47 -25.02 -9.15
C ARG A 152 -0.52 -25.50 -10.60
N ALA A 153 -0.28 -24.63 -11.56
CA ALA A 153 -0.26 -25.01 -12.98
C ALA A 153 0.90 -25.97 -13.32
N ILE A 154 2.01 -25.89 -12.59
CA ILE A 154 3.12 -26.84 -12.73
C ILE A 154 2.72 -28.21 -12.21
N ARG A 155 2.21 -28.28 -10.97
CA ARG A 155 1.74 -29.53 -10.35
C ARG A 155 0.63 -30.23 -11.13
N GLU A 156 -0.25 -29.45 -11.75
CA GLU A 156 -1.35 -29.96 -12.58
C GLU A 156 -0.94 -30.19 -14.05
N GLY A 157 0.34 -30.01 -14.43
CA GLY A 157 0.83 -30.18 -15.80
C GLY A 157 0.35 -29.12 -16.82
N ARG A 158 -0.57 -28.23 -16.45
CA ARG A 158 -1.17 -27.19 -17.31
C ARG A 158 -0.21 -26.13 -17.82
N HIS A 159 0.98 -26.04 -17.23
CA HIS A 159 2.01 -25.12 -17.70
C HIS A 159 2.58 -25.50 -19.09
N LEU A 160 2.48 -26.77 -19.49
CA LEU A 160 2.88 -27.25 -20.81
C LEU A 160 1.92 -26.77 -21.92
N GLU A 161 0.62 -26.66 -21.62
CA GLU A 161 -0.41 -26.23 -22.59
C GLU A 161 -0.27 -24.75 -22.99
N ARG A 162 0.22 -23.90 -22.06
CA ARG A 162 0.41 -22.46 -22.32
C ARG A 162 1.55 -22.16 -23.30
N SER A 163 2.54 -23.05 -23.42
CA SER A 163 3.67 -22.89 -24.35
C SER A 163 3.27 -22.96 -25.84
N ARG A 164 2.06 -23.46 -26.15
CA ARG A 164 1.58 -23.63 -27.54
C ARG A 164 0.85 -22.43 -28.13
N ARG A 165 0.55 -21.37 -27.36
CA ARG A 165 -0.10 -20.16 -27.89
C ARG A 165 0.94 -19.10 -28.26
N LYS A 166 1.19 -18.98 -29.58
CA LYS A 166 1.95 -17.86 -30.16
C LYS A 166 1.36 -16.52 -29.74
N GLY A 167 2.20 -15.68 -29.12
CA GLY A 167 2.07 -14.23 -29.11
C GLY A 167 1.11 -13.62 -28.08
N ARG A 168 1.66 -13.10 -26.98
CA ARG A 168 1.32 -11.75 -26.46
C ARG A 168 2.18 -11.26 -25.29
N PHE A 169 2.91 -12.14 -24.63
CA PHE A 169 3.97 -11.78 -23.70
C PHE A 169 5.22 -12.51 -24.14
N GLY A 170 6.37 -11.85 -24.13
CA GLY A 170 7.66 -12.41 -24.55
C GLY A 170 8.05 -13.60 -23.68
N PHE A 171 7.50 -14.77 -24.00
CA PHE A 171 7.99 -16.05 -23.53
C PHE A 171 9.33 -16.28 -24.20
N PRO A 172 10.42 -16.52 -23.45
CA PRO A 172 11.59 -17.14 -24.02
C PRO A 172 11.14 -18.48 -24.61
N ASP A 173 11.55 -18.77 -25.84
CA ASP A 173 11.41 -20.08 -26.47
C ASP A 173 12.13 -21.12 -25.60
N TYR A 174 11.47 -21.59 -24.55
CA TYR A 174 11.88 -22.80 -23.86
C TYR A 174 11.38 -23.97 -24.69
N VAL A 175 12.13 -24.20 -25.78
CA VAL A 175 12.13 -25.41 -26.57
C VAL A 175 12.31 -26.57 -25.59
N PHE A 176 11.21 -27.22 -25.19
CA PHE A 176 11.25 -28.56 -24.64
C PHE A 176 11.70 -29.49 -25.76
N GLY A 177 13.02 -29.56 -25.96
CA GLY A 177 13.67 -30.64 -26.66
C GLY A 177 13.63 -31.91 -25.82
N LEU A 178 12.42 -32.38 -25.48
CA LEU A 178 12.20 -33.77 -25.11
C LEU A 178 11.74 -34.46 -26.39
N LYS A 179 12.68 -35.18 -27.00
CA LYS A 179 12.44 -36.05 -28.16
C LYS A 179 11.15 -36.86 -27.92
N PRO A 180 10.22 -36.91 -28.88
CA PRO A 180 9.17 -37.93 -28.86
C PRO A 180 9.84 -39.26 -29.21
N GLY A 181 10.04 -40.13 -28.23
CA GLY A 181 10.63 -41.43 -28.53
C GLY A 181 11.21 -42.18 -27.35
N HIS A 182 10.43 -42.40 -26.28
CA HIS A 182 10.59 -43.61 -25.47
C HIS A 182 9.23 -44.28 -25.42
N GLY A 183 9.01 -45.17 -26.40
CA GLY A 183 8.02 -46.21 -26.27
C GLY A 183 8.39 -47.06 -25.07
N LEU A 184 7.45 -47.21 -24.14
CA LEU A 184 7.48 -48.33 -23.20
C LEU A 184 7.12 -49.58 -24.00
N GLY A 185 8.14 -50.17 -24.62
CA GLY A 185 8.07 -51.45 -25.31
C GLY A 185 9.22 -52.34 -24.84
N GLY A 186 8.87 -53.39 -24.09
CA GLY A 186 9.66 -54.60 -23.84
C GLY A 186 10.78 -54.46 -22.80
N ALA A 187 11.09 -55.44 -21.96
CA ALA A 187 10.62 -56.82 -21.85
C ALA A 187 11.20 -57.40 -20.55
N LYS A 188 10.47 -58.30 -19.89
CA LYS A 188 10.88 -59.68 -19.61
C LYS A 188 9.77 -60.39 -18.86
#